data_AF-A0A3D0J4G3-F1
#
_entry.id   AF-A0A3D0J4G3-F1
#
_cell.length_a   1.000
_cell.length_b   1.000
_cell.length_c   1.000
_cell.angle_alpha   90.00
_cell.angle_beta   90.00
_cell.angle_gamma   90.00
#
_symmetry.space_group_name_H-M   'P 1'
#
loop_
_entity.id
_entity.type
_entity.pdbx_description
1 polymer ?
#
loop_
_entity_poly.entity_id
_entity_poly.type
_entity_poly.pdbx_seq_one_letter_code
_entity_poly.pdbx_strand_id
1 'polypeptide(L)'
;MTRLLLEILSDDGNRLAYLPGLLYNTFEPSFPRRSMENYTILVVEDEANMARLLEFQLRKAGYQVIQARDGQDGLQVAREKQVDLILTDIMMPMMDGYELCRAVKKSPDLKHLPVLMLSAKIDRASIIHGYAVGAARYLTKPLKREELYKGIDLRLKYASKARSMLARKAKEWSGKLSVVNIFKLLELFSVGGWTGRIEIINIEGQHGCLHLNQGAIEHCSLEGQINMFNIFVVLSWEQGSFEATRY
;
A
#
# COMPACT_ATOMS: atom_id res chain seq x y z
N MET A 1 -16.75 -24.67 4.14
CA MET A 1 -15.79 -23.56 3.94
C MET A 1 -15.87 -23.04 2.49
N THR A 2 -17.07 -22.82 1.95
CA THR A 2 -17.27 -22.88 0.48
C THR A 2 -18.53 -22.11 0.09
N ARG A 3 -18.42 -20.78 0.00
CA ARG A 3 -19.40 -19.96 -0.74
C ARG A 3 -18.87 -18.58 -1.17
N LEU A 4 -18.00 -17.96 -0.38
CA LEU A 4 -17.54 -16.59 -0.65
C LEU A 4 -16.47 -16.46 -1.76
N LEU A 5 -15.75 -17.54 -2.07
CA LEU A 5 -14.68 -17.55 -3.08
C LEU A 5 -15.17 -17.93 -4.50
N LEU A 6 -16.36 -18.54 -4.61
CA LEU A 6 -16.93 -18.98 -5.90
C LEU A 6 -17.71 -17.88 -6.62
N GLU A 7 -18.21 -16.86 -5.92
CA GLU A 7 -18.93 -15.72 -6.53
C GLU A 7 -17.97 -14.69 -7.17
N ILE A 8 -16.67 -14.74 -6.87
CA ILE A 8 -15.67 -13.84 -7.49
C ILE A 8 -15.20 -14.36 -8.86
N LEU A 9 -15.47 -15.63 -9.19
CA LEU A 9 -14.91 -16.32 -10.35
C LEU A 9 -15.94 -16.82 -11.38
N SER A 10 -17.24 -16.56 -11.22
CA SER A 10 -18.30 -17.22 -12.01
C SER A 10 -19.02 -16.39 -13.06
N ASP A 11 -18.68 -15.12 -13.29
CA ASP A 11 -19.31 -14.31 -14.35
C ASP A 11 -18.30 -13.95 -15.44
N ASP A 12 -17.92 -14.96 -16.22
CA ASP A 12 -18.18 -15.03 -17.67
C ASP A 12 -17.33 -16.14 -18.29
N GLY A 13 -18.03 -17.20 -18.72
CA GLY A 13 -17.45 -18.31 -19.44
C GLY A 13 -17.12 -17.93 -20.87
N ASN A 14 -15.84 -17.69 -21.17
CA ASN A 14 -15.24 -18.21 -22.40
C ASN A 14 -13.71 -18.27 -22.28
N ARG A 15 -13.13 -19.36 -22.80
CA ARG A 15 -11.69 -19.64 -22.81
C ARG A 15 -10.90 -18.53 -23.50
N LEU A 16 -9.72 -18.17 -22.95
CA LEU A 16 -8.51 -17.90 -23.72
C LEU A 16 -7.28 -18.01 -22.81
N ALA A 17 -6.25 -18.66 -23.35
CA ALA A 17 -4.90 -18.76 -22.78
C ALA A 17 -4.20 -17.38 -22.74
N TYR A 18 -2.96 -17.38 -22.21
CA TYR A 18 -1.85 -16.45 -22.47
C TYR A 18 -1.41 -15.42 -21.40
N LEU A 19 -0.17 -15.66 -20.92
CA LEU A 19 0.97 -14.77 -20.65
C LEU A 19 0.72 -13.29 -20.30
N PRO A 20 0.93 -12.86 -19.03
CA PRO A 20 0.93 -11.44 -18.67
C PRO A 20 2.36 -10.88 -18.74
N GLY A 21 2.74 -10.32 -19.89
CA GLY A 21 4.03 -9.63 -20.04
C GLY A 21 4.13 -8.65 -21.21
N LEU A 22 3.33 -8.81 -22.26
CA LEU A 22 3.18 -7.84 -23.34
C LEU A 22 1.69 -7.74 -23.67
N LEU A 23 1.19 -6.52 -23.89
CA LEU A 23 -0.23 -6.13 -24.06
C LEU A 23 -0.97 -5.69 -22.79
N TYR A 24 -0.45 -4.68 -22.08
CA TYR A 24 -1.31 -3.70 -21.38
C TYR A 24 -1.68 -2.51 -22.29
N ASN A 25 -1.69 -2.74 -23.60
CA ASN A 25 -2.11 -1.78 -24.60
C ASN A 25 -3.28 -2.42 -25.37
N THR A 26 -4.52 -2.14 -24.95
CA THR A 26 -5.79 -2.16 -25.74
C THR A 26 -7.07 -2.25 -24.88
N PHE A 27 -7.01 -2.42 -23.56
CA PHE A 27 -8.16 -2.10 -22.71
C PHE A 27 -7.94 -0.72 -22.08
N GLU A 28 -8.48 0.32 -22.73
CA GLU A 28 -8.89 1.53 -22.01
C GLU A 28 -10.24 1.19 -21.36
N PRO A 29 -10.31 0.94 -20.04
CA PRO A 29 -11.60 0.86 -19.41
C PRO A 29 -12.13 2.30 -19.39
N SER A 30 -13.17 2.57 -20.18
CA SER A 30 -14.00 3.75 -19.98
C SER A 30 -14.70 3.56 -18.63
N PHE A 31 -14.02 3.95 -17.56
CA PHE A 31 -14.56 3.89 -16.21
C PHE A 31 -15.67 4.92 -16.10
N PRO A 32 -16.94 4.54 -15.90
CA PRO A 32 -17.93 5.49 -15.42
C PRO A 32 -17.45 5.93 -14.03
N ARG A 33 -16.94 7.16 -13.93
CA ARG A 33 -16.60 7.84 -12.67
C ARG A 33 -17.87 7.99 -11.84
N ARG A 34 -18.24 6.94 -11.09
CA ARG A 34 -19.19 7.07 -9.99
C ARG A 34 -18.61 8.08 -9.00
N SER A 35 -19.43 9.03 -8.57
CA SER A 35 -19.12 10.19 -7.72
C SER A 35 -18.16 9.84 -6.56
N MET A 36 -16.87 10.06 -6.79
CA MET A 36 -15.78 10.04 -5.81
C MET A 36 -15.69 11.41 -5.12
N GLU A 37 -16.81 11.93 -4.64
CA GLU A 37 -16.84 13.27 -4.07
C GLU A 37 -16.11 13.28 -2.71
N ASN A 38 -14.93 13.92 -2.70
CA ASN A 38 -14.17 14.46 -1.55
C ASN A 38 -13.03 13.64 -0.95
N TYR A 39 -12.25 12.88 -1.73
CA TYR A 39 -10.93 12.44 -1.23
C TYR A 39 -9.94 13.61 -1.23
N THR A 40 -9.26 13.82 -0.10
CA THR A 40 -8.26 14.87 0.08
C THR A 40 -6.85 14.29 0.06
N ILE A 41 -6.02 14.74 -0.87
CA ILE A 41 -4.63 14.31 -1.03
C ILE A 41 -3.72 15.40 -0.46
N LEU A 42 -2.85 15.01 0.47
CA LEU A 42 -1.73 15.84 0.90
C LEU A 42 -0.55 15.63 -0.05
N VAL A 43 -0.16 16.67 -0.78
CA VAL A 43 1.03 16.68 -1.62
C VAL A 43 2.17 17.33 -0.85
N VAL A 44 3.26 16.60 -0.63
CA VAL A 44 4.47 17.07 0.06
C VAL A 44 5.62 17.12 -0.94
N GLU A 45 6.02 18.33 -1.32
CA GLU A 45 6.95 18.59 -2.42
C GLU A 45 7.57 19.98 -2.21
N ASP A 46 8.90 20.05 -2.15
CA ASP A 46 9.62 21.30 -1.86
C ASP A 46 9.78 22.20 -3.09
N GLU A 47 9.73 21.61 -4.29
CA GLU A 47 9.73 22.39 -5.52
C GLU A 47 8.32 22.91 -5.84
N ALA A 48 8.07 24.19 -5.54
CA ALA A 48 6.75 24.83 -5.70
C ALA A 48 6.12 24.65 -7.10
N ASN A 49 6.92 24.61 -8.16
CA ASN A 49 6.43 24.38 -9.52
C ASN A 49 5.91 22.95 -9.70
N MET A 50 6.62 21.96 -9.16
CA MET A 50 6.21 20.56 -9.17
C MET A 50 4.95 20.35 -8.31
N ALA A 51 4.91 20.96 -7.12
CA ALA A 51 3.75 20.91 -6.22
C ALA A 51 2.48 21.45 -6.90
N ARG A 52 2.59 22.60 -7.61
CA ARG A 52 1.48 23.18 -8.38
C ARG A 52 1.06 22.31 -9.57
N LEU A 53 2.02 21.70 -10.26
CA LEU A 53 1.72 20.78 -11.36
C LEU A 53 0.94 19.55 -10.87
N LEU A 54 1.38 18.95 -9.76
CA LEU A 54 0.69 17.82 -9.12
C LEU A 54 -0.70 18.23 -8.65
N GLU A 55 -0.83 19.38 -7.98
CA GLU A 55 -2.14 19.91 -7.57
C GLU A 55 -3.09 20.07 -8.76
N PHE A 56 -2.64 20.72 -9.83
CA PHE A 56 -3.45 20.92 -11.02
C PHE A 56 -3.94 19.59 -11.61
N GLN A 57 -3.04 18.60 -11.72
CA GLN A 57 -3.36 17.27 -12.24
C GLN A 57 -4.39 16.54 -11.36
N LEU A 58 -4.16 16.54 -10.04
CA LEU A 58 -5.02 15.85 -9.08
C LEU A 58 -6.39 16.52 -8.94
N ARG A 59 -6.45 17.86 -8.91
CA ARG A 59 -7.73 18.59 -8.92
C ARG A 59 -8.52 18.34 -10.21
N LYS A 60 -7.85 18.31 -11.37
CA LYS A 60 -8.50 17.94 -12.65
C LYS A 60 -9.02 16.50 -12.61
N ALA A 61 -8.35 15.61 -11.86
CA ALA A 61 -8.81 14.26 -11.61
C ALA A 61 -9.93 14.16 -10.55
N GLY A 62 -10.36 15.27 -9.93
CA GLY A 62 -11.51 15.32 -9.02
C GLY A 62 -11.15 15.21 -7.53
N TYR A 63 -9.86 15.21 -7.16
CA TYR A 63 -9.44 15.20 -5.76
C TYR A 63 -9.37 16.60 -5.17
N GLN A 64 -9.55 16.72 -3.85
CA GLN A 64 -9.11 17.89 -3.11
C GLN A 64 -7.60 17.76 -2.84
N VAL A 65 -6.89 18.87 -2.84
CA VAL A 65 -5.43 18.89 -2.64
C VAL A 65 -5.08 19.89 -1.56
N ILE A 66 -4.25 19.46 -0.61
CA ILE A 66 -3.54 20.29 0.35
C ILE A 66 -2.05 20.14 0.04
N GLN A 67 -1.30 21.23 0.09
CA GLN A 67 0.15 21.23 -0.14
C GLN A 67 0.89 21.41 1.18
N ALA A 68 2.06 20.78 1.26
CA ALA A 68 3.09 21.04 2.25
C ALA A 68 4.45 21.10 1.55
N ARG A 69 5.37 21.89 2.10
CA ARG A 69 6.65 22.22 1.45
C ARG A 69 7.83 21.32 1.82
N ASP A 70 7.70 20.50 2.85
CA ASP A 70 8.72 19.56 3.30
C ASP A 70 8.08 18.50 4.23
N GLY A 71 8.87 17.52 4.69
CA GLY A 71 8.36 16.46 5.56
C GLY A 71 7.86 16.95 6.93
N GLN A 72 8.40 18.03 7.50
CA GLN A 72 7.95 18.55 8.79
C GLN A 72 6.58 19.21 8.65
N ASP A 73 6.45 20.08 7.65
CA ASP A 73 5.18 20.73 7.29
C ASP A 73 4.12 19.68 6.91
N GLY A 74 4.51 18.68 6.11
CA GLY A 74 3.62 17.58 5.72
C GLY A 74 3.11 16.78 6.92
N LEU A 75 3.98 16.48 7.88
CA LEU A 75 3.58 15.79 9.10
C LEU A 75 2.65 16.64 9.97
N GLN A 76 2.90 17.95 10.07
CA GLN A 76 2.02 18.86 10.80
C GLN A 76 0.64 18.95 10.15
N VAL A 77 0.58 19.19 8.83
CA VAL A 77 -0.67 19.25 8.06
C VAL A 77 -1.46 17.96 8.19
N ALA A 78 -0.81 16.79 8.12
CA ALA A 78 -1.47 15.50 8.28
C ALA A 78 -2.11 15.31 9.68
N ARG A 79 -1.59 15.97 10.72
CA ARG A 79 -2.20 15.95 12.07
C ARG A 79 -3.38 16.90 12.21
N GLU A 80 -3.31 18.05 11.55
CA GLU A 80 -4.29 19.13 11.72
C GLU A 80 -5.46 19.02 10.74
N LYS A 81 -5.27 18.37 9.59
CA LYS A 81 -6.24 18.28 8.50
C LYS A 81 -6.65 16.84 8.26
N GLN A 82 -7.92 16.64 7.91
CA GLN A 82 -8.41 15.35 7.44
C GLN A 82 -7.93 15.14 6.01
N VAL A 83 -7.02 14.18 5.85
CA VAL A 83 -6.47 13.77 4.54
C VAL A 83 -6.66 12.26 4.39
N ASP A 84 -6.77 11.80 3.15
CA ASP A 84 -7.03 10.40 2.85
C ASP A 84 -5.80 9.67 2.32
N LEU A 85 -4.82 10.43 1.82
CA LEU A 85 -3.58 9.91 1.23
C LEU A 85 -2.50 10.99 1.28
N ILE A 86 -1.26 10.56 1.53
CA ILE A 86 -0.07 11.41 1.43
C ILE A 86 0.69 11.00 0.16
N LEU A 87 0.94 11.96 -0.73
CA LEU A 87 1.82 11.83 -1.88
C LEU A 87 3.06 12.71 -1.61
N THR A 88 4.22 12.10 -1.45
CA THR A 88 5.44 12.80 -1.03
C THR A 88 6.58 12.59 -2.01
N ASP A 89 7.36 13.63 -2.30
CA ASP A 89 8.74 13.43 -2.76
C ASP A 89 9.57 12.81 -1.62
N ILE A 90 10.66 12.18 -1.99
CA ILE A 90 11.68 11.68 -1.08
C ILE A 90 12.75 12.75 -0.85
N MET A 91 13.21 13.44 -1.89
CA MET A 91 14.37 14.34 -1.77
C MET A 91 13.93 15.74 -1.40
N MET A 92 13.70 15.98 -0.11
CA MET A 92 13.31 17.28 0.44
C MET A 92 14.27 17.72 1.56
N PRO A 93 14.44 19.03 1.79
CA PRO A 93 15.19 19.54 2.94
C PRO A 93 14.49 19.25 4.27
N MET A 94 15.24 19.39 5.37
CA MET A 94 14.76 19.28 6.77
C MET A 94 14.27 17.90 7.21
N MET A 95 13.26 17.36 6.56
CA MET A 95 12.74 16.01 6.76
C MET A 95 12.42 15.41 5.40
N ASP A 96 13.10 14.31 5.08
CA ASP A 96 12.95 13.64 3.79
C ASP A 96 11.65 12.79 3.74
N GLY A 97 11.28 12.31 2.56
CA GLY A 97 10.05 11.52 2.41
C GLY A 97 10.08 10.17 3.15
N TYR A 98 11.25 9.58 3.38
CA TYR A 98 11.38 8.36 4.17
C TYR A 98 11.15 8.63 5.65
N GLU A 99 11.71 9.72 6.18
CA GLU A 99 11.53 10.19 7.55
C GLU A 99 10.07 10.56 7.80
N LEU A 100 9.44 11.31 6.89
CA LEU A 100 8.01 11.62 6.94
C LEU A 100 7.18 10.33 7.00
N CYS A 101 7.42 9.39 6.07
CA CYS A 101 6.68 8.12 6.05
C CYS A 101 6.84 7.36 7.37
N ARG A 102 8.07 7.25 7.89
CA ARG A 102 8.34 6.60 9.16
C ARG A 102 7.61 7.29 10.32
N ALA A 103 7.58 8.62 10.34
CA ALA A 103 6.88 9.39 11.37
C ALA A 103 5.36 9.20 11.31
N VAL A 104 4.78 9.24 10.11
CA VAL A 104 3.36 8.95 9.86
C VAL A 104 3.01 7.54 10.34
N LYS A 105 3.84 6.53 10.01
CA LYS A 105 3.60 5.13 10.40
C LYS A 105 3.80 4.85 11.89
N LYS A 106 4.63 5.64 12.58
CA LYS A 106 4.78 5.56 14.04
C LYS A 106 3.68 6.30 14.80
N SER A 107 2.96 7.22 14.16
CA SER A 107 1.89 7.98 14.81
C SER A 107 0.59 7.17 14.87
N PRO A 108 0.01 6.92 16.06
CA PRO A 108 -1.22 6.12 16.19
C PRO A 108 -2.38 6.66 15.36
N ASP A 109 -2.49 7.98 15.26
CA ASP A 109 -3.58 8.67 14.57
C ASP A 109 -3.37 8.72 13.06
N LEU A 110 -2.13 8.58 12.57
CA LEU A 110 -1.81 8.73 11.14
C LEU A 110 -1.37 7.44 10.45
N LYS A 111 -1.00 6.39 11.19
CA LYS A 111 -0.44 5.15 10.63
C LYS A 111 -1.32 4.48 9.58
N HIS A 112 -2.63 4.72 9.64
CA HIS A 112 -3.62 4.23 8.70
C HIS A 112 -3.57 4.93 7.33
N LEU A 113 -3.00 6.14 7.24
CA LEU A 113 -2.90 6.90 5.99
C LEU A 113 -1.94 6.23 5.01
N PRO A 114 -2.36 5.93 3.76
CA PRO A 114 -1.44 5.46 2.74
C PRO A 114 -0.45 6.56 2.37
N VAL A 115 0.84 6.23 2.35
CA VAL A 115 1.91 7.12 1.89
C VAL A 115 2.45 6.60 0.55
N LEU A 116 2.33 7.41 -0.49
CA LEU A 116 2.85 7.15 -1.82
C LEU A 116 4.10 8.01 -1.99
N MET A 117 5.23 7.38 -2.30
CA MET A 117 6.47 8.08 -2.60
C MET A 117 6.59 8.30 -4.11
N LEU A 118 6.92 9.52 -4.51
CA LEU A 118 7.17 9.91 -5.89
C LEU A 118 8.60 10.44 -6.01
N SER A 119 9.52 9.64 -6.54
CA SER A 119 10.97 9.92 -6.41
C SER A 119 11.73 9.73 -7.72
N ALA A 120 12.79 10.52 -7.92
CA ALA A 120 13.76 10.31 -9.00
C ALA A 120 14.76 9.17 -8.72
N LYS A 121 14.82 8.66 -7.48
CA LYS A 121 15.66 7.50 -7.12
C LYS A 121 15.03 6.22 -7.69
N ILE A 122 15.74 5.58 -8.62
CA ILE A 122 15.30 4.36 -9.32
C ILE A 122 16.04 3.10 -8.87
N ASP A 123 17.06 3.24 -8.01
CA ASP A 123 17.84 2.11 -7.56
C ASP A 123 17.02 1.20 -6.63
N ARG A 124 17.31 -0.11 -6.68
CA ARG A 124 16.57 -1.11 -5.90
C ARG A 124 16.65 -0.85 -4.40
N ALA A 125 17.77 -0.35 -3.88
CA ALA A 125 17.94 -0.14 -2.45
C ALA A 125 17.01 0.97 -1.94
N SER A 126 16.87 2.06 -2.71
CA SER A 126 15.90 3.13 -2.43
C SER A 126 14.46 2.63 -2.42
N ILE A 127 14.08 1.83 -3.41
CA ILE A 127 12.72 1.26 -3.49
C ILE A 127 12.45 0.35 -2.29
N ILE A 128 13.40 -0.54 -1.96
CA ILE A 128 13.32 -1.42 -0.79
C ILE A 128 13.19 -0.60 0.49
N HIS A 129 14.00 0.46 0.63
CA HIS A 129 13.93 1.33 1.80
C HIS A 129 12.56 1.99 1.94
N GLY A 130 11.98 2.49 0.85
CA GLY A 130 10.64 3.08 0.84
C GLY A 130 9.57 2.13 1.39
N TYR A 131 9.57 0.88 0.93
CA TYR A 131 8.65 -0.13 1.47
C TYR A 131 8.97 -0.51 2.91
N ALA A 132 10.25 -0.61 3.29
CA ALA A 132 10.66 -0.95 4.65
C ALA A 132 10.25 0.10 5.69
N VAL A 133 10.14 1.38 5.29
CA VAL A 133 9.61 2.45 6.17
C VAL A 133 8.08 2.58 6.14
N GLY A 134 7.40 1.69 5.41
CA GLY A 134 5.95 1.56 5.40
C GLY A 134 5.22 2.34 4.29
N ALA A 135 5.92 2.72 3.21
CA ALA A 135 5.24 3.31 2.06
C ALA A 135 4.27 2.30 1.43
N ALA A 136 3.06 2.76 1.10
CA ALA A 136 2.06 1.94 0.43
C ALA A 136 2.39 1.75 -1.06
N ARG A 137 3.16 2.66 -1.65
CA ARG A 137 3.66 2.55 -3.02
C ARG A 137 4.89 3.42 -3.21
N TYR A 138 5.80 2.92 -4.04
CA TYR A 138 6.89 3.70 -4.63
C TYR A 138 6.62 3.93 -6.11
N LEU A 139 6.71 5.18 -6.56
CA LEU A 139 6.53 5.61 -7.94
C LEU A 139 7.78 6.38 -8.37
N THR A 140 8.30 6.07 -9.56
CA THR A 140 9.52 6.68 -10.07
C THR A 140 9.21 7.81 -11.05
N LYS A 141 9.84 8.97 -10.87
CA LYS A 141 9.84 10.07 -11.84
C LYS A 141 10.79 9.70 -13.01
N PRO A 142 10.46 10.04 -14.28
CA PRO A 142 9.22 10.65 -14.74
C PRO A 142 8.06 9.66 -14.76
N LEU A 143 6.92 10.07 -14.22
CA LEU A 143 5.72 9.25 -14.11
C LEU A 143 4.63 9.75 -15.06
N LYS A 144 3.93 8.84 -15.73
CA LYS A 144 2.74 9.16 -16.53
C LYS A 144 1.54 9.43 -15.62
N ARG A 145 0.62 10.32 -16.06
CA ARG A 145 -0.57 10.69 -15.27
C ARG A 145 -1.44 9.47 -14.93
N GLU A 146 -1.56 8.54 -15.87
CA GLU A 146 -2.37 7.34 -15.71
C GLU A 146 -1.79 6.43 -14.61
N GLU A 147 -0.46 6.35 -14.49
CA GLU A 147 0.18 5.57 -13.43
C GLU A 147 0.02 6.23 -12.06
N LEU A 148 0.09 7.57 -11.99
CA LEU A 148 -0.20 8.32 -10.78
C LEU A 148 -1.62 8.07 -10.28
N TYR A 149 -2.60 8.27 -11.16
CA TYR A 149 -4.01 8.12 -10.80
C TYR A 149 -4.35 6.68 -10.43
N LYS A 150 -3.85 5.69 -11.18
CA LYS A 150 -4.01 4.28 -10.83
C LYS A 150 -3.42 3.98 -9.45
N GLY A 151 -2.24 4.51 -9.15
CA GLY A 151 -1.60 4.37 -7.85
C GLY A 151 -2.45 4.92 -6.71
N ILE A 152 -3.02 6.11 -6.90
CA ILE A 152 -3.87 6.80 -5.93
C ILE A 152 -5.21 6.08 -5.76
N ASP A 153 -5.95 5.85 -6.85
CA ASP A 153 -7.28 5.23 -6.82
C ASP A 153 -7.26 3.86 -6.18
N LEU A 154 -6.26 3.05 -6.52
CA LEU A 154 -6.09 1.72 -5.94
C LEU A 154 -5.96 1.83 -4.41
N ARG A 155 -5.16 2.78 -3.93
CA ARG A 155 -4.87 2.95 -2.50
C ARG A 155 -6.04 3.55 -1.75
N LEU A 156 -6.75 4.53 -2.31
CA LEU A 156 -7.97 5.07 -1.72
C LEU A 156 -9.08 4.01 -1.65
N LYS A 157 -9.24 3.20 -2.70
CA LYS A 157 -10.19 2.07 -2.74
C LYS A 157 -9.85 1.00 -1.69
N TYR A 158 -8.57 0.68 -1.50
CA TYR A 158 -8.17 -0.27 -0.47
C TYR A 158 -8.22 0.32 0.94
N ALA A 159 -7.90 1.60 1.15
CA ALA A 159 -8.02 2.24 2.46
C ALA A 159 -9.50 2.30 2.90
N SER A 160 -10.41 2.69 2.00
CA SER A 160 -11.86 2.67 2.26
C SER A 160 -12.40 1.26 2.48
N LYS A 161 -11.97 0.27 1.68
CA LYS A 161 -12.40 -1.13 1.84
C LYS A 161 -11.76 -1.83 3.05
N ALA A 162 -10.52 -1.51 3.40
CA ALA A 162 -9.86 -1.99 4.61
C ALA A 162 -10.57 -1.46 5.85
N ARG A 163 -10.97 -0.19 5.86
CA ARG A 163 -11.80 0.39 6.92
C ARG A 163 -13.15 -0.34 7.06
N SER A 164 -13.83 -0.67 5.96
CA SER A 164 -15.10 -1.40 6.02
C SER A 164 -14.96 -2.90 6.31
N MET A 165 -13.85 -3.54 5.91
CA MET A 165 -13.56 -4.95 6.18
C MET A 165 -13.02 -5.19 7.59
N LEU A 166 -12.14 -4.31 8.11
CA LEU A 166 -11.60 -4.41 9.46
C LEU A 166 -12.63 -4.02 10.53
N ALA A 167 -13.66 -3.24 10.15
CA ALA A 167 -14.86 -3.06 10.96
C ALA A 167 -15.66 -4.38 11.15
N ARG A 168 -15.47 -5.42 10.32
CA ARG A 168 -16.24 -6.68 10.38
C ARG A 168 -15.73 -7.73 11.37
N LYS A 169 -14.73 -7.45 12.22
CA LYS A 169 -14.28 -8.38 13.29
C LYS A 169 -13.90 -9.80 12.80
N ALA A 170 -13.38 -9.97 11.59
CA ALA A 170 -12.91 -11.29 11.14
C ALA A 170 -11.69 -11.71 11.96
N LYS A 171 -11.81 -12.83 12.70
CA LYS A 171 -10.76 -13.39 13.56
C LYS A 171 -9.67 -14.12 12.76
N GLU A 172 -10.02 -14.70 11.62
CA GLU A 172 -9.15 -15.56 10.82
C GLU A 172 -9.25 -15.21 9.34
N TRP A 173 -8.11 -15.29 8.65
CA TRP A 173 -7.97 -15.04 7.21
C TRP A 173 -7.05 -16.10 6.61
N SER A 174 -7.37 -16.67 5.46
CA SER A 174 -6.47 -17.60 4.78
C SER A 174 -6.57 -17.47 3.26
N GLY A 175 -5.52 -17.89 2.56
CA GLY A 175 -5.48 -17.82 1.10
C GLY A 175 -4.15 -18.22 0.49
N LYS A 176 -4.03 -18.03 -0.83
CA LYS A 176 -2.79 -18.28 -1.58
C LYS A 176 -2.02 -16.99 -1.80
N LEU A 177 -0.69 -17.03 -1.65
CA LEU A 177 0.20 -15.89 -1.90
C LEU A 177 0.17 -15.42 -3.37
N SER A 178 -0.09 -16.34 -4.30
CA SER A 178 -0.25 -16.03 -5.72
C SER A 178 -1.52 -15.22 -6.04
N VAL A 179 -2.50 -15.23 -5.13
CA VAL A 179 -3.77 -14.48 -5.26
C VAL A 179 -3.68 -13.17 -4.49
N VAL A 180 -3.14 -13.24 -3.26
CA VAL A 180 -2.93 -12.06 -2.39
C VAL A 180 -1.51 -12.14 -1.84
N ASN A 181 -0.62 -11.35 -2.42
CA ASN A 181 0.78 -11.27 -1.99
C ASN A 181 0.88 -10.81 -0.52
N ILE A 182 1.90 -11.31 0.21
CA ILE A 182 2.15 -10.99 1.61
C ILE A 182 2.25 -9.48 1.90
N PHE A 183 2.84 -8.69 1.01
CA PHE A 183 2.88 -7.23 1.15
C PHE A 183 1.47 -6.62 1.14
N LYS A 184 0.55 -7.21 0.38
CA LYS A 184 -0.84 -6.75 0.33
C LYS A 184 -1.59 -7.06 1.62
N LEU A 185 -1.31 -8.20 2.25
CA LEU A 185 -1.84 -8.56 3.56
C LEU A 185 -1.30 -7.63 4.65
N LEU A 186 0.01 -7.41 4.68
CA LEU A 186 0.65 -6.52 5.62
C LEU A 186 0.12 -5.10 5.50
N GLU A 187 -0.11 -4.62 4.28
CA GLU A 187 -0.75 -3.32 4.05
C GLU A 187 -2.19 -3.29 4.62
N LEU A 188 -2.99 -4.33 4.37
CA LEU A 188 -4.35 -4.42 4.92
C LEU A 188 -4.35 -4.40 6.46
N PHE A 189 -3.43 -5.14 7.09
CA PHE A 189 -3.31 -5.22 8.54
C PHE A 189 -2.71 -3.95 9.17
N SER A 190 -1.83 -3.26 8.44
CA SER A 190 -1.27 -1.95 8.83
C SER A 190 -2.37 -0.90 8.98
N VAL A 191 -3.30 -0.83 8.03
CA VAL A 191 -4.36 0.19 8.00
C VAL A 191 -5.34 0.04 9.18
N GLY A 192 -5.63 -1.18 9.62
CA GLY A 192 -6.58 -1.44 10.70
C GLY A 192 -6.00 -1.53 12.10
N GLY A 193 -4.69 -1.32 12.26
CA GLY A 193 -4.02 -1.55 13.55
C GLY A 193 -4.17 -2.99 14.03
N TRP A 194 -4.06 -3.96 13.13
CA TRP A 194 -4.32 -5.37 13.43
C TRP A 194 -3.20 -5.97 14.27
N THR A 195 -3.57 -6.73 15.30
CA THR A 195 -2.65 -7.46 16.19
C THR A 195 -2.94 -8.94 16.08
N GLY A 196 -1.92 -9.74 15.80
CA GLY A 196 -2.08 -11.15 15.48
C GLY A 196 -0.83 -11.77 14.88
N ARG A 197 -0.97 -12.97 14.31
CA ARG A 197 0.11 -13.66 13.58
C ARG A 197 -0.31 -14.08 12.19
N ILE A 198 0.64 -14.11 11.26
CA ILE A 198 0.47 -14.62 9.89
C ILE A 198 1.43 -15.79 9.71
N GLU A 199 0.89 -17.00 9.63
CA GLU A 199 1.61 -18.21 9.25
C GLU A 199 1.65 -18.29 7.72
N ILE A 200 2.81 -18.63 7.17
CA ILE A 200 3.07 -18.63 5.74
C ILE A 200 3.84 -19.90 5.41
N ILE A 201 3.37 -20.65 4.41
CA ILE A 201 4.03 -21.85 3.91
C ILE A 201 4.31 -21.63 2.43
N ASN A 202 5.58 -21.68 2.02
CA ASN A 202 5.94 -21.57 0.61
C ASN A 202 5.74 -22.89 -0.14
N ILE A 203 5.98 -22.89 -1.45
CA ILE A 203 5.83 -24.09 -2.30
C ILE A 203 6.84 -25.20 -1.98
N GLU A 204 7.96 -24.87 -1.34
CA GLU A 204 8.99 -25.82 -0.90
C GLU A 204 8.65 -26.42 0.47
N GLY A 205 7.54 -26.00 1.09
CA GLY A 205 7.08 -26.45 2.41
C GLY A 205 7.76 -25.72 3.57
N GLN A 206 8.56 -24.69 3.30
CA GLN A 206 9.18 -23.88 4.35
C GLN A 206 8.12 -23.02 5.05
N HIS A 207 8.27 -22.88 6.36
CA HIS A 207 7.33 -22.21 7.24
C HIS A 207 7.91 -20.91 7.81
N GLY A 208 7.21 -19.81 7.55
CA GLY A 208 7.48 -18.49 8.13
C GLY A 208 6.30 -18.02 8.97
N CYS A 209 6.58 -17.26 10.03
CA CYS A 209 5.53 -16.62 10.83
C CYS A 209 5.88 -15.14 11.07
N LEU A 210 4.92 -14.26 10.78
CA LEU A 210 5.00 -12.83 11.08
C LEU A 210 4.11 -12.51 12.27
N HIS A 211 4.67 -11.91 13.31
CA HIS A 211 3.90 -11.37 14.43
C HIS A 211 3.67 -9.87 14.24
N LEU A 212 2.41 -9.47 14.22
CA LEU A 212 2.00 -8.09 14.05
C LEU A 212 1.43 -7.55 15.35
N ASN A 213 1.86 -6.36 15.73
CA ASN A 213 1.24 -5.57 16.78
C ASN A 213 0.84 -4.22 16.21
N GLN A 214 -0.45 -3.92 16.30
CA GLN A 214 -1.00 -2.65 15.84
C GLN A 214 -0.67 -2.34 14.37
N GLY A 215 -0.56 -3.38 13.54
CA GLY A 215 -0.24 -3.30 12.12
C GLY A 215 1.24 -3.30 11.78
N ALA A 216 2.15 -3.18 12.76
CA ALA A 216 3.59 -3.26 12.55
C ALA A 216 4.10 -4.68 12.80
N ILE A 217 5.07 -5.13 12.02
CA ILE A 217 5.75 -6.40 12.26
C ILE A 217 6.70 -6.22 13.44
N GLU A 218 6.50 -6.97 14.53
CA GLU A 218 7.40 -6.96 15.69
C GLU A 218 8.57 -7.93 15.50
N HIS A 219 8.28 -9.13 15.04
CA HIS A 219 9.30 -10.15 14.74
C HIS A 219 8.79 -11.14 13.70
N CYS A 220 9.76 -11.83 13.09
CA CYS A 220 9.55 -12.86 12.10
C CYS A 220 10.30 -14.12 12.53
N SER A 221 9.65 -15.28 12.45
CA SER A 221 10.33 -16.57 12.50
C SER A 221 10.36 -17.24 11.12
N LEU A 222 11.39 -18.04 10.88
CA LEU A 222 11.54 -18.94 9.74
C LEU A 222 12.00 -20.28 10.31
N GLU A 223 11.27 -21.35 10.01
CA GLU A 223 11.52 -22.69 10.58
C GLU A 223 11.63 -22.68 12.12
N GLY A 224 10.80 -21.86 12.77
CA GLY A 224 10.79 -21.70 14.23
C GLY A 224 11.93 -20.86 14.82
N GLN A 225 12.89 -20.41 14.01
CA GLN A 225 13.98 -19.53 14.47
C GLN A 225 13.63 -18.07 14.28
N ILE A 226 13.86 -17.23 15.29
CA ILE A 226 13.67 -15.77 15.20
C ILE A 226 15.00 -15.11 14.89
N ASN A 227 15.06 -14.41 13.76
CA ASN A 227 16.22 -13.63 13.33
C ASN A 227 15.74 -12.42 12.52
N MET A 228 16.40 -11.27 12.70
CA MET A 228 16.12 -10.03 11.97
C MET A 228 16.19 -10.20 10.45
N PHE A 229 16.98 -11.14 9.93
CA PHE A 229 17.07 -11.39 8.49
C PHE A 229 15.93 -12.25 7.92
N ASN A 230 15.23 -13.01 8.77
CA ASN A 230 14.19 -13.94 8.33
C ASN A 230 13.03 -13.23 7.65
N ILE A 231 12.75 -11.99 8.08
CA ILE A 231 11.72 -11.16 7.46
C ILE A 231 11.97 -10.96 5.97
N PHE A 232 13.23 -10.78 5.54
CA PHE A 232 13.54 -10.59 4.12
C PHE A 232 13.27 -11.86 3.31
N VAL A 233 13.58 -13.04 3.89
CA VAL A 233 13.33 -14.33 3.26
C VAL A 233 11.83 -14.58 3.14
N VAL A 234 11.09 -14.48 4.24
CA VAL A 234 9.65 -14.75 4.28
C VAL A 234 8.87 -13.78 3.38
N LEU A 235 9.26 -12.51 3.35
CA LEU A 235 8.62 -11.52 2.47
C LEU A 235 9.00 -11.66 0.98
N SER A 236 10.04 -12.44 0.66
CA SER A 236 10.40 -12.75 -0.73
C SER A 236 9.51 -13.83 -1.36
N TRP A 237 8.72 -14.55 -0.57
CA TRP A 237 7.90 -15.65 -1.08
C TRP A 237 6.67 -15.13 -1.84
N GLU A 238 6.61 -15.44 -3.14
CA GLU A 238 5.49 -15.04 -4.01
C GLU A 238 4.45 -16.14 -4.18
N GLN A 239 4.79 -17.38 -3.84
CA GLN A 239 3.95 -18.56 -4.00
C GLN A 239 3.87 -19.35 -2.69
N GLY A 240 2.71 -19.94 -2.45
CA GLY A 240 2.41 -20.63 -1.19
C GLY A 240 1.02 -20.30 -0.66
N SER A 241 0.83 -20.56 0.63
CA SER A 241 -0.39 -20.23 1.37
C SER A 241 -0.07 -19.41 2.61
N PHE A 242 -1.08 -18.68 3.09
CA PHE A 242 -1.00 -17.99 4.36
C PHE A 242 -2.26 -18.24 5.20
N GLU A 243 -2.10 -18.10 6.51
CA GLU A 243 -3.18 -18.07 7.49
C GLU A 243 -2.86 -16.99 8.54
N ALA A 244 -3.73 -16.00 8.66
CA ALA A 244 -3.61 -14.90 9.61
C ALA A 244 -4.68 -15.00 10.69
N THR A 245 -4.24 -15.04 11.94
CA THR A 245 -5.09 -15.15 13.14
C THR A 245 -4.93 -13.91 14.01
N ARG A 246 -6.05 -13.26 14.32
CA ARG A 246 -6.12 -12.07 15.17
C ARG A 246 -6.18 -12.47 16.65
N TYR A 247 -5.43 -11.77 17.50
CA TYR A 247 -5.56 -11.85 18.96
C TYR A 247 -6.72 -11.00 19.48
#